data_AF-A0A8J2NJW6-F1
#
_entry.id   AF-A0A8J2NJW6-F1
#
_cell.length_a   1.000
_cell.length_b   1.000
_cell.length_c   1.000
_cell.angle_alpha   90.00
_cell.angle_beta   90.00
_cell.angle_gamma   90.00
#
_symmetry.space_group_name_H-M   'P 1'
#
loop_
_entity.id
_entity.type
_entity.pdbx_description
1 polymer ?
#
loop_
_entity_poly.entity_id
_entity_poly.type
_entity_poly.pdbx_seq_one_letter_code
_entity_poly.pdbx_strand_id
1 'polypeptide(L)'
;MKFLKVGRVAIITRGRYAGKKVVIIQPVDNGNKPHPFGHALVAGIERYPSKITRRMSKTRQEKRNKIKPFIKVINYNHLMPTRYTLELEGLKGAVSNDTFKEVSQREDAKKTVKKVLEERYTSGKNRWFFTPLSMLYRPCDITTLVELCIVTSLPSAGVHKFYLYFAA
;
A
#
# COMPACT_ATOMS: atom_id res chain seq x y z
N MET A 1 -18.68 22.28 4.72
CA MET A 1 -18.93 20.84 5.03
C MET A 1 -17.60 20.08 5.02
N LYS A 2 -17.21 19.37 6.10
CA LYS A 2 -15.97 18.57 6.11
C LYS A 2 -16.19 17.21 5.42
N PHE A 3 -15.40 16.91 4.38
CA PHE A 3 -15.53 15.68 3.58
C PHE A 3 -14.79 14.47 4.17
N LEU A 4 -13.77 14.71 4.99
CA LEU A 4 -12.97 13.70 5.67
C LEU A 4 -13.68 13.30 6.96
N LYS A 5 -14.50 12.26 6.85
CA LYS A 5 -15.24 11.66 7.97
C LYS A 5 -14.85 10.20 8.13
N VAL A 6 -15.15 9.64 9.29
CA VAL A 6 -15.02 8.19 9.55
C VAL A 6 -15.80 7.41 8.49
N GLY A 7 -15.20 6.32 7.98
CA GLY A 7 -15.83 5.47 6.97
C GLY A 7 -15.71 5.99 5.53
N ARG A 8 -15.04 7.12 5.31
CA ARG A 8 -14.68 7.57 3.96
C ARG A 8 -13.48 6.82 3.44
N VAL A 9 -13.51 6.50 2.15
CA VAL A 9 -12.40 5.89 1.45
C VAL A 9 -11.51 6.98 0.86
N ALA A 10 -10.21 6.82 1.00
CA ALA A 10 -9.20 7.68 0.41
C ALA A 10 -8.12 6.84 -0.28
N ILE A 11 -7.32 7.49 -1.12
CA ILE A 11 -6.14 6.91 -1.74
C ILE A 11 -4.92 7.63 -1.17
N ILE A 12 -3.87 6.88 -0.84
CA ILE A 12 -2.61 7.48 -0.41
C ILE A 12 -1.84 7.97 -1.63
N THR A 13 -1.37 9.23 -1.60
CA THR A 13 -0.59 9.83 -2.68
C THR A 13 0.92 9.71 -2.49
N ARG A 14 1.42 9.67 -1.25
CA ARG A 14 2.86 9.70 -0.93
C ARG A 14 3.29 8.57 0.03
N GLY A 15 4.58 8.20 -0.03
CA GLY A 15 5.22 7.23 0.87
C GLY A 15 5.09 5.77 0.43
N ARG A 16 5.53 4.83 1.28
CA ARG A 16 5.58 3.38 0.99
C ARG A 16 4.25 2.78 0.52
N TYR A 17 3.13 3.31 0.98
CA TYR A 17 1.79 2.82 0.65
C TYR A 17 1.08 3.67 -0.42
N ALA A 18 1.83 4.44 -1.22
CA ALA A 18 1.26 5.21 -2.31
C ALA A 18 0.47 4.31 -3.30
N GLY A 19 -0.65 4.83 -3.81
CA GLY A 19 -1.56 4.09 -4.69
C GLY A 19 -2.39 3.01 -3.97
N LYS A 20 -2.27 2.87 -2.65
CA LYS A 20 -3.11 1.96 -1.87
C LYS A 20 -4.38 2.66 -1.40
N LYS A 21 -5.48 1.92 -1.44
CA LYS A 21 -6.79 2.34 -0.95
C LYS A 21 -6.85 2.16 0.55
N VAL A 22 -7.39 3.16 1.22
CA VAL A 22 -7.50 3.21 2.66
C VAL A 22 -8.89 3.68 3.08
N VAL A 23 -9.28 3.30 4.28
CA VAL A 23 -10.44 3.83 4.96
C VAL A 23 -9.99 4.64 6.15
N ILE A 24 -10.62 5.79 6.34
CA ILE A 24 -10.39 6.66 7.49
C ILE A 24 -11.16 6.10 8.69
N ILE A 25 -10.43 5.73 9.74
CA ILE A 25 -10.99 5.23 11.00
C ILE A 25 -11.25 6.40 11.95
N GLN A 26 -10.23 7.25 12.14
CA GLN A 26 -10.32 8.38 13.04
C GLN A 26 -9.65 9.60 12.40
N PRO A 27 -10.41 10.65 12.05
CA PRO A 27 -9.85 11.94 11.70
C PRO A 27 -9.41 12.68 12.98
N VAL A 28 -8.22 13.28 12.97
CA VAL A 28 -7.67 14.12 14.04
C VAL A 28 -7.30 15.47 13.45
N ASP A 29 -8.17 16.46 13.67
CA ASP A 29 -8.03 17.78 13.07
C ASP A 29 -7.11 18.72 13.87
N ASN A 30 -7.12 18.60 15.21
CA ASN A 30 -6.44 19.55 16.11
C ASN A 30 -4.97 19.21 16.40
N GLY A 31 -4.38 18.28 15.65
CA GLY A 31 -3.01 17.80 15.88
C GLY A 31 -2.86 17.06 17.22
N ASN A 32 -1.71 16.43 17.40
CA ASN A 32 -1.30 15.80 18.65
C ASN A 32 0.17 16.17 18.93
N LYS A 33 0.65 16.03 20.17
CA LYS A 33 2.06 16.29 20.54
C LYS A 33 3.09 15.68 19.57
N PRO A 34 2.97 14.39 19.14
CA PRO A 34 3.91 13.82 18.16
C PRO A 34 3.68 14.31 16.71
N HIS A 35 2.48 14.77 16.38
CA HIS A 35 2.09 15.15 15.02
C HIS A 35 1.27 16.45 15.07
N PRO A 36 1.92 17.62 14.98
CA PRO A 36 1.27 18.92 15.16
C PRO A 36 0.32 19.31 14.00
N PHE A 37 0.23 18.49 12.96
CA PHE A 37 -0.61 18.68 11.78
C PHE A 37 -1.89 17.83 11.83
N GLY A 38 -2.90 18.24 11.06
CA GLY A 38 -4.11 17.45 10.84
C GLY A 38 -3.78 16.11 10.18
N HIS A 39 -4.18 15.02 10.83
CA HIS A 39 -3.87 13.67 10.38
C HIS A 39 -5.07 12.75 10.55
N ALA A 40 -5.09 11.68 9.76
CA ALA A 40 -6.02 10.59 9.91
C ALA A 40 -5.30 9.31 10.32
N LEU A 41 -5.94 8.60 11.22
CA LEU A 41 -5.68 7.19 11.41
C LEU A 41 -6.41 6.40 10.33
N VAL A 42 -5.64 5.66 9.53
CA VAL A 42 -6.16 4.89 8.41
C VAL A 42 -5.86 3.41 8.52
N ALA A 43 -6.77 2.60 8.01
CA ALA A 43 -6.53 1.19 7.71
C ALA A 43 -6.70 0.95 6.20
N GLY A 44 -5.81 0.16 5.62
CA GLY A 44 -5.79 -0.10 4.19
C GLY A 44 -5.32 -1.49 3.83
N ILE A 45 -5.27 -1.72 2.52
CA ILE A 45 -4.83 -2.99 1.94
C ILE A 45 -3.46 -2.81 1.29
N GLU A 46 -2.45 -3.55 1.75
CA GLU A 46 -1.12 -3.56 1.15
C GLU A 46 -1.10 -4.52 -0.04
N ARG A 47 -1.51 -5.78 0.20
CA ARG A 47 -1.71 -6.80 -0.83
C ARG A 47 -3.18 -7.05 -1.02
N TYR A 48 -3.66 -6.74 -2.22
CA TYR A 48 -5.02 -6.97 -2.67
C TYR A 48 -5.28 -8.46 -2.97
N PRO A 49 -6.52 -8.93 -2.84
CA PRO A 49 -6.89 -10.24 -3.33
C PRO A 49 -6.72 -10.31 -4.85
N SER A 50 -6.21 -11.42 -5.34
CA SER A 50 -6.05 -11.65 -6.78
C SER A 50 -7.34 -12.16 -7.40
N LYS A 51 -7.58 -11.84 -8.69
CA LYS A 51 -8.76 -12.32 -9.42
C LYS A 51 -8.88 -13.85 -9.35
N ILE A 52 -10.09 -14.32 -9.04
CA ILE A 52 -10.46 -15.73 -9.05
C ILE A 52 -11.09 -16.09 -10.40
N THR A 53 -10.76 -17.28 -10.91
CA THR A 53 -11.35 -17.90 -12.10
C THR A 53 -11.87 -19.28 -11.73
N ARG A 54 -12.94 -19.72 -12.40
CA ARG A 54 -13.62 -20.99 -12.10
C ARG A 54 -12.74 -22.23 -12.25
N ARG A 55 -11.66 -22.14 -13.05
CA ARG A 55 -10.74 -23.26 -13.34
C ARG A 55 -9.77 -23.58 -12.21
N MET A 56 -9.66 -22.72 -11.19
CA MET A 56 -8.67 -22.92 -10.12
C MET A 56 -9.12 -23.92 -9.07
N SER A 57 -8.17 -24.64 -8.49
CA SER A 57 -8.40 -25.50 -7.32
C SER A 57 -8.77 -24.69 -6.08
N LYS A 58 -9.55 -25.28 -5.16
CA LYS A 58 -10.01 -24.64 -3.91
C LYS A 58 -8.84 -24.09 -3.08
N THR A 59 -7.74 -24.86 -2.98
CA THR A 59 -6.51 -24.45 -2.26
C THR A 59 -5.84 -23.21 -2.87
N ARG A 60 -5.88 -23.05 -4.20
CA ARG A 60 -5.35 -21.87 -4.89
C ARG A 60 -6.29 -20.67 -4.74
N GLN A 61 -7.59 -20.90 -4.71
CA GLN A 61 -8.60 -19.86 -4.47
C GLN A 61 -8.43 -19.24 -3.08
N GLU A 62 -8.29 -20.06 -2.03
CA GLU A 62 -8.05 -19.60 -0.66
C GLU A 62 -6.78 -18.75 -0.54
N LYS A 63 -5.68 -19.17 -1.17
CA LYS A 63 -4.42 -18.40 -1.16
C LYS A 63 -4.58 -17.03 -1.82
N ARG A 64 -5.41 -16.91 -2.86
CA ARG A 64 -5.67 -15.64 -3.57
C ARG A 64 -6.63 -14.71 -2.85
N ASN A 65 -7.49 -15.24 -1.98
CA ASN A 65 -8.42 -14.46 -1.17
C ASN A 65 -7.76 -13.76 0.02
N LYS A 66 -6.59 -14.22 0.45
CA LYS A 66 -5.88 -13.67 1.61
C LYS A 66 -5.51 -12.20 1.39
N ILE A 67 -5.86 -11.37 2.36
CA ILE A 67 -5.57 -9.93 2.34
C ILE A 67 -4.46 -9.62 3.34
N LYS A 68 -3.50 -8.77 2.96
CA LYS A 68 -2.53 -8.19 3.91
C LYS A 68 -2.92 -6.75 4.23
N PRO A 69 -3.52 -6.48 5.39
CA PRO A 69 -3.86 -5.12 5.79
C PRO A 69 -2.65 -4.36 6.36
N PHE A 70 -2.75 -3.04 6.37
CA PHE A 70 -1.84 -2.16 7.10
C PHE A 70 -2.63 -1.08 7.84
N ILE A 71 -2.01 -0.57 8.90
CA ILE A 71 -2.51 0.52 9.73
C ILE A 71 -1.44 1.59 9.74
N LYS A 72 -1.83 2.86 9.54
CA LYS A 72 -0.88 3.97 9.53
C LYS A 72 -1.54 5.30 9.95
N VAL A 73 -0.76 6.17 10.55
CA VAL A 73 -1.10 7.59 10.73
C VAL A 73 -0.62 8.36 9.50
N ILE A 74 -1.51 9.12 8.86
CA ILE A 74 -1.22 9.84 7.60
C ILE A 74 -1.73 11.28 7.69
N ASN A 75 -0.90 12.24 7.26
CA ASN A 75 -1.30 13.63 7.09
C ASN A 75 -2.38 13.75 5.99
N TYR A 76 -3.38 14.62 6.19
CA TYR A 76 -4.43 14.85 5.19
C TYR A 76 -3.90 15.24 3.80
N ASN A 77 -2.78 15.95 3.70
CA ASN A 77 -2.18 16.32 2.41
C ASN A 77 -1.73 15.10 1.58
N HIS A 78 -1.52 13.95 2.23
CA HIS A 78 -1.11 12.72 1.58
C HIS A 78 -2.29 11.79 1.28
N LEU A 79 -3.52 12.27 1.47
CA LEU A 79 -4.75 11.56 1.16
C LEU A 79 -5.49 12.27 0.03
N MET A 80 -5.77 11.51 -1.03
CA MET A 80 -6.73 11.91 -2.04
C MET A 80 -8.10 11.37 -1.63
N PRO A 81 -9.05 12.22 -1.20
CA PRO A 81 -10.38 11.77 -0.81
C PRO A 81 -11.12 11.23 -2.04
N THR A 82 -11.93 10.20 -1.81
CA THR A 82 -12.77 9.63 -2.87
C THR A 82 -14.24 9.75 -2.51
N ARG A 83 -15.10 9.61 -3.53
CA ARG A 83 -16.56 9.61 -3.34
C ARG A 83 -17.04 8.44 -2.47
N TYR A 84 -16.34 7.32 -2.50
CA TYR A 84 -16.81 6.06 -1.92
C TYR A 84 -16.82 6.08 -0.39
N THR A 85 -17.79 5.37 0.17
CA THR A 85 -17.93 5.09 1.59
C THR A 85 -17.75 3.60 1.84
N LEU A 86 -17.22 3.26 3.02
CA LEU A 86 -17.15 1.91 3.51
C LEU A 86 -17.66 1.92 4.95
N GLU A 87 -18.67 1.10 5.22
CA GLU A 87 -19.32 1.04 6.53
C GLU A 87 -18.47 0.18 7.48
N LEU A 88 -17.97 0.80 8.54
CA LEU A 88 -16.88 0.31 9.39
C LEU A 88 -17.38 -0.21 10.76
N GLU A 89 -18.52 -0.91 10.80
CA GLU A 89 -19.12 -1.35 12.08
C GLU A 89 -18.15 -2.14 12.98
N GLY A 90 -17.21 -2.93 12.41
CA GLY A 90 -16.21 -3.69 13.18
C GLY A 90 -14.84 -3.02 13.40
N LEU A 91 -14.60 -1.83 12.86
CA LEU A 91 -13.26 -1.20 12.85
C LEU A 91 -13.17 0.09 13.68
N LYS A 92 -14.32 0.64 14.08
CA LYS A 92 -14.42 1.87 14.88
C LYS A 92 -14.13 1.58 16.35
N GLY A 93 -12.86 1.39 16.68
CA GLY A 93 -12.39 1.16 18.06
C GLY A 93 -11.21 0.19 18.17
N ALA A 94 -11.00 -0.65 17.15
CA ALA A 94 -9.87 -1.58 17.11
C ALA A 94 -8.52 -0.88 16.89
N VAL A 95 -8.54 0.35 16.39
CA VAL A 95 -7.33 1.12 16.10
C VAL A 95 -7.44 2.48 16.79
N SER A 96 -6.51 2.74 17.69
CA SER A 96 -6.34 4.00 18.41
C SER A 96 -4.89 4.48 18.31
N ASN A 97 -4.61 5.70 18.76
CA ASN A 97 -3.25 6.24 18.75
C ASN A 97 -2.27 5.44 19.64
N ASP A 98 -2.77 4.75 20.67
CA ASP A 98 -1.93 3.96 21.57
C ASP A 98 -1.44 2.65 20.93
N THR A 99 -2.21 2.11 19.98
CA THR A 99 -1.80 0.92 19.22
C THR A 99 -0.50 1.08 18.45
N PHE A 100 -0.01 2.32 18.28
CA PHE A 100 1.26 2.59 17.61
C PHE A 100 2.47 2.55 18.54
N LYS A 101 2.34 2.57 19.86
CA LYS A 101 3.50 2.57 20.75
C LYS A 101 4.15 1.19 20.79
N GLU A 102 3.33 0.16 20.93
CA GLU A 102 3.78 -1.24 21.07
C GLU A 102 3.64 -2.04 19.77
N VAL A 103 4.63 -2.87 19.46
CA VAL A 103 4.63 -3.68 18.22
C VAL A 103 3.60 -4.81 18.28
N SER A 104 3.43 -5.43 19.45
CA SER A 104 2.44 -6.49 19.70
C SER A 104 1.01 -6.03 19.37
N GLN A 105 0.62 -4.86 19.88
CA GLN A 105 -0.70 -4.27 19.62
C GLN A 105 -0.94 -3.97 18.13
N ARG A 106 0.11 -3.58 17.39
CA ARG A 106 0.01 -3.38 15.92
C ARG A 106 -0.29 -4.68 15.19
N GLU A 107 0.25 -5.80 15.65
CA GLU A 107 0.00 -7.11 15.03
C GLU A 107 -1.42 -7.59 15.31
N ASP A 108 -1.90 -7.42 16.53
CA ASP A 108 -3.26 -7.81 16.90
C ASP A 108 -4.31 -6.95 16.18
N ALA A 109 -4.08 -5.64 16.07
CA ALA A 109 -4.92 -4.76 15.26
C ALA A 109 -4.92 -5.14 13.76
N LYS A 110 -3.79 -5.63 13.22
CA LYS A 110 -3.77 -6.14 11.83
C LYS A 110 -4.57 -7.43 11.69
N LYS A 111 -4.55 -8.32 12.69
CA LYS A 111 -5.33 -9.57 12.67
C LYS A 111 -6.84 -9.28 12.69
N THR A 112 -7.28 -8.30 13.49
CA THR A 112 -8.70 -7.90 13.52
C THR A 112 -9.13 -7.27 12.19
N VAL A 113 -8.35 -6.31 11.67
CA VAL A 113 -8.61 -5.69 10.35
C VAL A 113 -8.66 -6.73 9.24
N LYS A 114 -7.77 -7.72 9.28
CA LYS A 114 -7.73 -8.79 8.28
C LYS A 114 -9.03 -9.57 8.23
N LYS A 115 -9.55 -10.02 9.38
CA LYS A 115 -10.81 -10.78 9.47
C LYS A 115 -11.97 -10.00 8.86
N VAL A 116 -12.14 -8.75 9.27
CA VAL A 116 -13.21 -7.87 8.77
C VAL A 116 -13.14 -7.66 7.25
N LEU A 117 -11.93 -7.46 6.70
CA LEU A 117 -11.77 -7.26 5.25
C LEU A 117 -12.00 -8.53 4.44
N GLU A 118 -11.61 -9.71 4.96
CA GLU A 118 -11.84 -11.00 4.30
C GLU A 118 -13.34 -11.37 4.28
N GLU A 119 -14.06 -11.09 5.37
CA GLU A 119 -15.52 -11.24 5.44
C GLU A 119 -16.24 -10.33 4.44
N ARG A 120 -15.84 -9.05 4.38
CA ARG A 120 -16.40 -8.08 3.43
C ARG A 120 -16.14 -8.49 1.98
N TYR A 121 -14.94 -8.99 1.67
CA TYR A 121 -14.62 -9.46 0.32
C TYR A 121 -15.46 -10.68 -0.08
N THR A 122 -15.65 -11.64 0.83
CA THR A 122 -16.47 -12.83 0.59
C THR A 122 -17.94 -12.47 0.36
N SER A 123 -18.45 -11.45 1.05
CA SER A 123 -19.79 -10.91 0.81
C SER A 123 -19.98 -10.18 -0.52
N GLY A 124 -18.90 -9.92 -1.28
CA GLY A 124 -18.94 -9.25 -2.58
C GLY A 124 -19.20 -7.73 -2.50
N LYS A 125 -19.23 -7.15 -1.31
CA LYS A 125 -19.44 -5.70 -1.10
C LYS A 125 -18.18 -4.91 -1.48
N ASN A 126 -18.37 -3.65 -1.90
CA ASN A 126 -17.29 -2.69 -2.20
C ASN A 126 -16.23 -3.20 -3.20
N ARG A 127 -16.66 -3.77 -4.34
CA ARG A 127 -15.76 -4.29 -5.41
C ARG A 127 -14.65 -3.32 -5.80
N TRP A 128 -14.95 -2.03 -5.86
CA TRP A 128 -13.96 -1.01 -6.18
C TRP A 128 -12.83 -0.97 -5.16
N PHE A 129 -13.09 -1.15 -3.86
CA PHE A 129 -12.07 -1.10 -2.82
C PHE A 129 -11.03 -2.24 -2.94
N PHE A 130 -11.48 -3.45 -3.31
CA PHE A 130 -10.63 -4.63 -3.43
C PHE A 130 -9.92 -4.76 -4.77
N THR A 131 -10.35 -4.01 -5.78
CA THR A 131 -9.66 -3.98 -7.08
C THR A 131 -8.42 -3.10 -6.96
N PRO A 132 -7.21 -3.57 -7.32
CA PRO A 132 -6.01 -2.74 -7.28
C PRO A 132 -6.17 -1.55 -8.22
N LEU A 133 -5.59 -0.41 -7.86
CA LEU A 133 -5.42 0.70 -8.79
C LEU A 133 -4.38 0.30 -9.83
N SER A 134 -4.83 0.14 -11.07
CA SER A 134 -3.93 0.09 -12.22
C SER A 134 -3.35 1.50 -12.38
N MET A 135 -2.12 1.71 -11.94
CA MET A 135 -1.34 2.80 -12.53
C MET A 135 -0.86 2.29 -13.88
N LEU A 136 -1.28 2.94 -14.96
CA LEU A 136 -0.80 2.68 -16.32
C LEU A 136 0.66 3.10 -16.54
N TYR A 137 1.35 3.58 -15.51
CA TYR A 137 2.81 3.72 -15.55
C TYR A 137 3.44 2.35 -15.27
N ARG A 138 3.84 1.66 -16.34
CA ARG A 138 5.06 0.86 -16.22
C ARG A 138 6.14 1.84 -15.76
N PRO A 139 6.76 1.68 -14.59
CA PRO A 139 8.09 2.25 -14.45
C PRO A 139 8.91 1.59 -15.56
N CYS A 140 9.34 2.39 -16.55
CA CYS A 140 10.50 2.01 -17.33
C CYS A 140 11.58 1.67 -16.30
N ASP A 141 12.11 0.45 -16.34
CA ASP A 141 13.19 0.00 -15.48
C ASP A 141 14.39 0.93 -15.69
N ILE A 142 14.50 1.97 -14.86
CA ILE A 142 15.66 2.89 -14.84
C ILE A 142 16.93 2.15 -14.32
N THR A 143 16.81 0.88 -13.91
CA THR A 143 17.94 0.07 -13.44
C THR A 143 18.55 -0.88 -14.48
N THR A 144 18.05 -0.93 -15.72
CA THR A 144 18.61 -1.83 -16.78
C THR A 144 19.26 -1.09 -17.95
N LEU A 145 19.86 0.08 -17.72
CA LEU A 145 20.77 0.76 -18.67
C LEU A 145 22.19 0.91 -18.13
N VAL A 146 22.66 -0.03 -17.30
CA VAL A 146 24.07 -0.09 -16.88
C VAL A 146 24.74 -1.46 -17.15
N GLU A 147 24.00 -2.43 -17.70
CA GLU A 147 24.55 -3.75 -18.07
C GLU A 147 24.47 -4.04 -19.58
N LEU A 148 24.79 -3.04 -20.40
CA LEU A 148 24.96 -3.26 -21.84
C LEU A 148 26.26 -2.62 -22.35
N CYS A 149 27.40 -2.94 -21.72
CA CYS A 149 28.70 -2.57 -22.29
C CYS A 149 29.87 -3.52 -21.99
N ILE A 150 29.64 -4.71 -21.41
CA ILE A 150 30.74 -5.66 -21.15
C ILE A 150 30.32 -7.09 -21.52
N VAL A 151 29.96 -7.35 -22.78
CA VAL A 151 30.21 -8.65 -23.42
C VAL A 151 30.24 -8.40 -24.92
N THR A 152 31.43 -8.38 -25.54
CA THR A 152 31.81 -9.01 -26.83
C THR A 152 32.99 -8.29 -27.49
N SER A 153 34.21 -8.76 -27.26
CA SER A 153 35.19 -8.99 -28.33
C SER A 153 36.37 -9.81 -27.79
N LEU A 154 36.50 -11.00 -28.38
CA LEU A 154 37.55 -12.01 -28.17
C LEU A 154 38.91 -11.54 -28.79
N PRO A 155 40.00 -12.34 -28.77
CA PRO A 155 41.31 -12.00 -28.21
C PRO A 155 42.39 -11.68 -29.25
N SER A 156 43.58 -11.35 -28.72
CA SER A 156 44.92 -11.53 -29.29
C SER A 156 45.57 -10.33 -30.01
N ALA A 157 46.87 -10.23 -29.74
CA ALA A 157 47.90 -9.35 -30.32
C ALA A 157 48.03 -7.91 -29.79
N GLY A 158 49.12 -7.70 -29.03
CA GLY A 158 50.10 -6.65 -29.31
C GLY A 158 49.72 -5.21 -28.97
N VAL A 159 50.30 -4.71 -27.88
CA VAL A 159 50.73 -3.32 -27.61
C VAL A 159 49.72 -2.22 -27.95
N HIS A 160 49.21 -1.48 -26.95
CA HIS A 160 49.31 -0.02 -26.88
C HIS A 160 48.76 0.51 -25.55
N LYS A 161 49.42 1.56 -25.09
CA LYS A 161 49.39 2.21 -23.79
C LYS A 161 48.13 3.10 -23.62
N PHE A 162 47.80 3.42 -22.36
CA PHE A 162 47.04 4.59 -21.87
C PHE A 162 45.50 4.60 -22.08
N TYR A 163 44.60 5.05 -21.19
CA TYR A 163 44.63 5.88 -19.96
C TYR A 163 43.48 5.45 -19.01
N LEU A 164 43.68 5.60 -17.68
CA LEU A 164 42.58 5.67 -16.69
C LEU A 164 41.79 6.96 -16.91
N TYR A 165 40.46 6.89 -16.98
CA TYR A 165 39.59 8.05 -16.77
C TYR A 165 38.53 7.73 -15.71
N PHE A 166 38.71 8.35 -14.55
CA PHE A 166 37.72 8.52 -13.50
C PHE A 166 36.74 9.61 -13.96
N ALA A 167 35.43 9.36 -13.92
CA ALA A 167 34.43 10.41 -14.02
C ALA A 167 33.53 10.35 -12.78
N ALA A 168 33.39 11.50 -12.12
CA ALA A 168 32.63 11.78 -10.91
C ALA A 168 31.11 11.65 -11.11
#